data_AF-A0A966P2T3-F1
#
_entry.id   AF-A0A966P2T3-F1
#
_cell.length_a   1.000
_cell.length_b   1.000
_cell.length_c   1.000
_cell.angle_alpha   90.00
_cell.angle_beta   90.00
_cell.angle_gamma   90.00
#
_symmetry.space_group_name_H-M   'P 1'
#
loop_
_entity.id
_entity.type
_entity.pdbx_description
1 polymer ?
#
loop_
_entity_poly.entity_id
_entity_poly.type
_entity_poly.pdbx_seq_one_letter_code
_entity_poly.pdbx_strand_id
1 'polypeptide(L)'
;MTTYTIVKEPYGQPHDAGTAEAIACEIAGSWLGFDRTGKSLRALSADSTYQSIVMLSESQLCTIFVDEERIAIWEKSLRPLAESINGHRASMHAIEQDLRQSSDSLAKLAKSPLLDERSQRCASQVVSQALDLGMYDLIESYMDCLEVYFDIQIAMRGAELMP
;
A
#
# COMPACT_ATOMS: atom_id res chain seq x y z
N MET A 1 -11.66 9.76 -24.64
CA MET A 1 -11.09 10.62 -23.59
C MET A 1 -12.22 10.96 -22.63
N THR A 2 -12.11 10.50 -21.39
CA THR A 2 -13.17 10.64 -20.38
C THR A 2 -12.56 11.14 -19.08
N THR A 3 -13.26 12.04 -18.41
CA THR A 3 -12.85 12.56 -17.10
C THR A 3 -13.66 11.86 -16.02
N TYR A 4 -12.97 11.30 -15.03
CA TYR A 4 -13.57 10.58 -13.92
C TYR A 4 -13.37 11.35 -12.62
N THR A 5 -14.45 11.51 -11.87
CA THR A 5 -14.43 11.98 -10.48
C THR A 5 -14.29 10.75 -9.59
N ILE A 6 -13.28 10.74 -8.72
CA ILE A 6 -13.02 9.62 -7.80
C ILE A 6 -13.63 9.94 -6.44
N VAL A 7 -14.39 8.98 -5.91
CA VAL A 7 -15.02 9.07 -4.59
C VAL A 7 -14.75 7.83 -3.76
N LYS A 8 -14.92 7.94 -2.44
CA LYS A 8 -14.96 6.78 -1.55
C LYS A 8 -16.33 6.13 -1.65
N GLU A 9 -16.38 4.83 -1.92
CA GLU A 9 -17.61 4.07 -1.89
C GLU A 9 -17.45 2.85 -0.97
N PRO A 10 -18.00 2.87 0.25
CA PRO A 10 -17.79 1.78 1.21
C PRO A 10 -18.56 0.49 0.87
N TYR A 11 -19.60 0.58 0.04
CA TYR A 11 -20.48 -0.54 -0.32
C TYR A 11 -20.90 -0.44 -1.78
N GLY A 12 -19.99 -0.73 -2.70
CA GLY A 12 -20.24 -0.75 -4.14
C GLY A 12 -19.64 -1.99 -4.78
N GLN A 13 -20.23 -2.45 -5.88
CA GLN A 13 -19.53 -3.40 -6.74
C GLN A 13 -18.33 -2.69 -7.37
N PRO A 14 -17.14 -3.31 -7.37
CA PRO A 14 -16.01 -2.78 -8.10
C PRO A 14 -16.35 -2.71 -9.59
N HIS A 15 -15.74 -1.75 -10.28
CA HIS A 15 -15.81 -1.69 -11.74
C HIS A 15 -15.19 -2.93 -12.36
N ASP A 16 -15.70 -3.35 -13.52
CA ASP A 16 -15.13 -4.49 -14.24
C ASP A 16 -13.66 -4.23 -14.60
N ALA A 17 -12.80 -5.22 -14.37
CA ALA A 17 -11.37 -5.09 -14.63
C ALA A 17 -11.10 -4.73 -16.10
N GLY A 18 -10.16 -3.79 -16.32
CA GLY A 18 -9.79 -3.31 -17.64
C GLY A 18 -10.73 -2.23 -18.23
N THR A 19 -11.80 -1.86 -17.53
CA THR A 19 -12.59 -0.67 -17.88
C THR A 19 -11.82 0.62 -17.55
N ALA A 20 -12.14 1.71 -18.24
CA ALA A 20 -11.51 3.01 -17.98
C ALA A 20 -11.83 3.51 -16.55
N GLU A 21 -13.01 3.18 -16.03
CA GLU A 21 -13.43 3.41 -14.66
C GLU A 21 -12.56 2.65 -13.64
N ALA A 22 -12.31 1.36 -13.89
CA ALA A 22 -11.44 0.54 -13.05
C ALA A 22 -10.00 1.08 -13.06
N ILE A 23 -9.47 1.42 -14.24
CA ILE A 23 -8.14 2.02 -14.37
C ILE A 23 -8.06 3.36 -13.64
N ALA A 24 -9.07 4.21 -13.73
CA ALA A 24 -9.12 5.46 -12.96
C ALA A 24 -9.06 5.20 -11.44
N CYS A 25 -9.78 4.19 -10.95
CA CYS A 25 -9.71 3.79 -9.55
C CYS A 25 -8.34 3.22 -9.16
N GLU A 26 -7.72 2.41 -10.02
CA GLU A 26 -6.37 1.87 -9.79
C GLU A 26 -5.32 2.98 -9.71
N ILE A 27 -5.37 3.94 -10.63
CA ILE A 27 -4.50 5.12 -10.62
C ILE A 27 -4.72 5.89 -9.32
N ALA A 28 -5.97 6.21 -8.95
CA ALA A 28 -6.24 6.92 -7.70
C ALA A 28 -5.76 6.16 -6.46
N GLY A 29 -5.99 4.86 -6.42
CA GLY A 29 -5.54 4.00 -5.33
C GLY A 29 -4.02 3.99 -5.25
N SER A 30 -3.39 3.41 -6.26
CA SER A 30 -1.98 3.06 -6.25
C SER A 30 -1.06 4.28 -6.40
N TRP A 31 -1.41 5.24 -7.26
CA TRP A 31 -0.57 6.42 -7.49
C TRP A 31 -0.77 7.48 -6.40
N LEU A 32 -2.02 7.81 -6.09
CA LEU A 32 -2.33 8.89 -5.15
C LEU A 32 -2.49 8.40 -3.70
N GLY A 33 -2.33 7.09 -3.45
CA GLY A 33 -2.32 6.48 -2.12
C GLY A 33 -3.69 6.42 -1.45
N PHE A 34 -4.79 6.51 -2.20
CA PHE A 34 -6.14 6.44 -1.61
C PHE A 34 -6.53 5.02 -1.17
N ASP A 35 -5.88 4.00 -1.70
CA ASP A 35 -5.99 2.58 -1.30
C ASP A 35 -5.42 2.30 0.10
N ARG A 36 -4.42 3.08 0.55
CA ARG A 36 -3.89 3.05 1.93
C ARG A 36 -4.97 3.30 3.00
N THR A 37 -6.16 3.78 2.60
CA THR A 37 -7.28 4.01 3.52
C THR A 37 -8.19 2.79 3.74
N GLY A 38 -7.95 1.66 3.05
CA GLY A 38 -8.76 0.44 3.19
C GLY A 38 -10.20 0.59 2.67
N LYS A 39 -10.45 1.56 1.77
CA LYS A 39 -11.79 1.88 1.24
C LYS A 39 -11.84 1.59 -0.26
N SER A 40 -12.92 0.98 -0.72
CA SER A 40 -13.21 0.85 -2.15
C SER A 40 -13.42 2.23 -2.77
N LEU A 41 -12.78 2.44 -3.92
CA LEU A 41 -12.89 3.66 -4.72
C LEU A 41 -13.92 3.44 -5.82
N ARG A 42 -14.62 4.51 -6.20
CA ARG A 42 -15.48 4.50 -7.37
C ARG A 42 -15.15 5.68 -8.28
N ALA A 43 -14.97 5.39 -9.57
CA ALA A 43 -14.91 6.38 -10.63
C ALA A 43 -16.32 6.69 -11.14
N LEU A 44 -16.64 7.99 -11.22
CA LEU A 44 -17.87 8.51 -11.78
C LEU A 44 -17.53 9.33 -13.01
N SER A 45 -18.06 8.96 -14.17
CA SER A 45 -17.92 9.77 -15.38
C SER A 45 -18.51 11.16 -15.16
N ALA A 46 -17.87 12.19 -15.71
CA ALA A 46 -18.37 13.55 -15.73
C ALA A 46 -19.78 13.65 -16.33
N ASP A 47 -20.14 12.73 -17.23
CA ASP A 47 -21.46 12.71 -17.88
C ASP A 47 -22.55 12.02 -17.02
N SER A 48 -22.21 11.53 -15.82
CA SER A 48 -23.16 10.85 -14.95
C SER A 48 -24.00 11.84 -14.15
N THR A 49 -25.30 11.55 -14.00
CA THR A 49 -26.23 12.33 -13.16
C THR A 49 -25.76 12.47 -11.69
N TYR A 50 -24.93 11.53 -11.24
CA TYR A 50 -24.40 11.49 -9.88
C TYR A 50 -23.24 12.49 -9.66
N GLN A 51 -22.57 12.97 -10.72
CA GLN A 51 -21.42 13.85 -10.59
C GLN A 51 -21.79 15.18 -9.90
N SER A 52 -22.90 15.79 -10.30
CA SER A 52 -23.38 17.05 -9.71
C SER A 52 -23.67 16.91 -8.21
N ILE A 53 -24.19 15.75 -7.79
CA ILE A 53 -24.47 15.46 -6.37
C ILE A 53 -23.17 15.26 -5.59
N VAL A 54 -22.18 14.60 -6.19
CA VAL A 54 -20.86 14.39 -5.57
C VAL A 54 -20.13 15.70 -5.35
N MET A 55 -20.14 16.59 -6.35
CA MET A 55 -19.56 17.93 -6.24
C MET A 55 -20.18 18.75 -5.10
N LEU A 56 -21.49 18.61 -4.90
CA LEU A 56 -22.23 19.31 -3.83
C LEU A 56 -22.03 18.69 -2.44
N SER A 57 -21.59 17.44 -2.35
CA SER A 57 -21.43 16.70 -1.09
C SER A 57 -19.99 16.67 -0.58
N GLU A 58 -19.06 17.35 -1.25
CA GLU A 58 -17.61 17.38 -0.92
C GLU A 58 -16.97 15.99 -0.74
N SER A 59 -17.57 14.97 -1.35
CA SER A 59 -17.14 13.57 -1.25
C SER A 59 -16.09 13.17 -2.29
N GLN A 60 -15.74 14.11 -3.18
CA GLN A 60 -14.71 13.96 -4.18
C GLN A 60 -13.32 13.89 -3.54
N LEU A 61 -12.55 12.89 -3.95
CA LEU A 61 -11.14 12.76 -3.60
C LEU A 61 -10.25 13.45 -4.63
N CYS A 62 -10.47 13.17 -5.92
CA CYS A 62 -9.70 13.73 -7.01
C CYS A 62 -10.46 13.60 -8.35
N THR A 63 -9.86 14.17 -9.40
CA THR A 63 -10.29 13.99 -10.79
C THR A 63 -9.16 13.33 -11.56
N ILE A 64 -9.47 12.31 -12.37
CA ILE A 64 -8.51 11.62 -13.22
C ILE A 64 -8.99 11.68 -14.67
N PHE A 65 -8.07 12.04 -15.55
CA PHE A 65 -8.26 12.03 -16.99
C PHE A 65 -7.79 10.69 -17.54
N VAL A 66 -8.65 9.99 -18.27
CA VAL A 66 -8.32 8.68 -18.87
C VAL A 66 -8.58 8.69 -20.37
N ASP A 67 -7.55 8.33 -21.12
CA ASP A 67 -7.57 8.06 -22.56
C ASP A 67 -6.63 6.89 -22.88
N GLU A 68 -6.54 6.52 -24.16
CA GLU A 68 -5.74 5.37 -24.60
C GLU A 68 -4.25 5.52 -24.27
N GLU A 69 -3.71 6.74 -24.35
CA GLU A 69 -2.30 7.01 -24.06
C GLU A 69 -2.01 6.85 -22.56
N ARG A 70 -2.84 7.45 -21.70
CA ARG A 70 -2.71 7.36 -20.24
C ARG A 70 -2.95 5.95 -19.73
N ILE A 71 -3.89 5.21 -20.35
CA ILE A 71 -4.05 3.77 -20.11
C ILE A 71 -2.76 3.04 -20.44
N ALA A 72 -2.18 3.27 -21.63
CA ALA A 72 -0.95 2.61 -22.03
C ALA A 72 0.24 2.92 -21.09
N ILE A 73 0.37 4.17 -20.62
CA ILE A 73 1.38 4.58 -19.64
C ILE A 73 1.16 3.85 -18.31
N TRP A 74 -0.08 3.85 -17.80
CA TRP A 74 -0.44 3.14 -16.58
C TRP A 74 -0.08 1.66 -16.68
N GLU A 75 -0.58 0.96 -17.68
CA GLU A 75 -0.42 -0.48 -17.82
C GLU A 75 1.03 -0.91 -18.04
N LYS A 76 1.80 -0.17 -18.85
CA LYS A 76 3.17 -0.56 -19.21
C LYS A 76 4.22 -0.12 -18.19
N SER A 77 3.97 0.96 -17.47
CA SER A 77 5.02 1.60 -16.65
C SER A 77 4.66 1.64 -15.17
N LEU A 78 3.49 2.17 -14.82
CA LEU A 78 3.16 2.48 -13.43
C LEU A 78 2.51 1.31 -12.68
N ARG A 79 1.62 0.53 -13.32
CA ARG A 79 0.97 -0.64 -12.71
C ARG A 79 2.00 -1.71 -12.27
N PRO A 80 2.97 -2.13 -13.10
CA PRO A 80 3.98 -3.10 -12.67
C PRO A 80 4.86 -2.58 -11.54
N LEU A 81 5.13 -1.27 -11.52
CA LEU A 81 5.88 -0.63 -10.46
C LEU A 81 5.11 -0.67 -9.14
N ALA A 82 3.82 -0.31 -9.16
CA ALA A 82 2.93 -0.38 -8.00
C ALA A 82 2.79 -1.81 -7.47
N GLU A 83 2.64 -2.80 -8.36
CA GLU A 83 2.60 -4.23 -7.99
C GLU A 83 3.90 -4.68 -7.31
N SER A 84 5.06 -4.26 -7.84
CA SER A 84 6.36 -4.55 -7.24
C SER A 84 6.49 -3.99 -5.82
N ILE A 85 6.07 -2.74 -5.60
CA ILE A 85 6.06 -2.09 -4.27
C ILE A 85 5.19 -2.90 -3.30
N ASN A 86 3.98 -3.27 -3.73
CA ASN A 86 3.05 -4.04 -2.90
C ASN A 86 3.61 -5.44 -2.58
N GLY A 87 4.30 -6.08 -3.54
CA GLY A 87 5.00 -7.35 -3.31
C GLY A 87 6.14 -7.22 -2.31
N HIS A 88 6.93 -6.16 -2.38
CA HIS A 88 7.98 -5.87 -1.41
C HIS A 88 7.41 -5.62 -0.02
N ARG A 89 6.33 -4.82 0.09
CA ARG A 89 5.64 -4.57 1.37
C ARG A 89 5.14 -5.87 2.00
N ALA A 90 4.47 -6.72 1.22
CA ALA A 90 3.97 -8.02 1.68
C ALA A 90 5.11 -8.93 2.17
N SER A 91 6.22 -8.99 1.43
CA SER A 91 7.38 -9.81 1.79
C SER A 91 8.02 -9.33 3.11
N MET A 92 8.18 -8.01 3.27
CA MET A 92 8.73 -7.44 4.49
C MET A 92 7.82 -7.66 5.69
N HIS A 93 6.50 -7.54 5.50
CA HIS A 93 5.54 -7.84 6.56
C HIS A 93 5.63 -9.30 7.01
N ALA A 94 5.81 -10.24 6.07
CA ALA A 94 6.01 -11.65 6.41
C ALA A 94 7.30 -11.87 7.23
N ILE A 95 8.41 -11.24 6.81
CA ILE A 95 9.69 -11.31 7.54
C ILE A 95 9.53 -10.75 8.96
N GLU A 96 8.91 -9.59 9.12
CA GLU A 96 8.69 -8.97 10.43
C GLU A 96 7.82 -9.86 11.33
N GLN A 97 6.79 -10.50 10.77
CA GLN A 97 5.94 -11.45 11.50
C GLN A 97 6.73 -12.69 11.95
N ASP A 98 7.60 -13.23 11.11
CA ASP A 98 8.45 -14.38 11.46
C ASP A 98 9.46 -14.02 12.55
N LEU A 99 10.03 -12.81 12.49
CA LEU A 99 10.93 -12.28 13.52
C LEU A 99 10.20 -12.09 14.85
N ARG A 100 8.97 -11.53 14.83
CA ARG A 100 8.09 -11.42 16.01
C ARG A 100 7.84 -12.79 16.64
N GLN A 101 7.44 -13.78 15.85
CA GLN A 101 7.18 -15.14 16.33
C GLN A 101 8.43 -15.82 16.91
N SER A 102 9.59 -15.60 16.29
CA SER A 102 10.86 -16.13 16.77
C SER A 102 11.24 -15.51 18.11
N SER A 103 11.07 -14.20 18.27
CA SER A 103 11.33 -13.51 19.53
C SER A 103 10.40 -13.97 20.65
N ASP A 104 9.10 -14.12 20.38
CA ASP A 104 8.14 -14.65 21.34
C ASP A 104 8.50 -16.07 21.80
N SER A 105 8.99 -16.90 20.87
CA SER A 105 9.44 -18.26 21.17
C SER A 105 10.69 -18.27 22.06
N LEU A 106 11.66 -17.39 21.79
CA LEU A 106 12.85 -17.23 22.62
C LEU A 106 12.51 -16.68 24.01
N ALA A 107 11.57 -15.73 24.11
CA ALA A 107 11.10 -15.20 25.38
C ALA A 107 10.39 -16.26 26.23
N LYS A 108 9.62 -17.17 25.62
CA LYS A 108 9.04 -18.33 26.30
C LYS A 108 10.10 -19.31 26.78
N LEU A 109 11.10 -19.61 25.93
CA LEU A 109 12.22 -20.49 26.28
C LEU A 109 13.02 -19.93 27.45
N ALA A 110 13.33 -18.62 27.45
CA ALA A 110 14.07 -17.94 28.52
C ALA A 110 13.38 -18.04 29.89
N LYS A 111 12.05 -18.18 29.92
CA LYS A 111 11.24 -18.35 31.13
C LYS A 111 10.97 -19.83 31.47
N SER A 112 11.50 -20.76 30.68
CA SER A 112 11.25 -22.19 30.86
C SER A 112 11.93 -22.69 32.14
N PRO A 113 11.20 -23.41 33.03
CA PRO A 113 11.78 -24.01 34.22
C PRO A 113 12.70 -25.20 33.89
N LEU A 114 12.76 -25.63 32.62
CA LEU A 114 13.64 -26.71 32.15
C LEU A 114 15.08 -26.24 31.90
N LEU A 115 15.32 -24.93 31.84
CA LEU A 115 16.65 -24.37 31.66
C LEU A 115 17.31 -24.10 33.01
N ASP A 116 18.63 -24.31 33.10
CA ASP A 116 19.42 -23.82 34.23
C ASP A 116 19.51 -22.28 34.23
N GLU A 117 19.85 -21.68 35.38
CA GLU A 117 19.93 -20.22 35.53
C GLU A 117 20.86 -19.54 34.52
N ARG A 118 21.96 -20.22 34.14
CA ARG A 118 22.92 -19.67 33.18
C ARG A 118 22.29 -19.60 31.78
N SER A 119 21.59 -20.65 31.38
CA SER A 119 20.90 -20.77 30.10
C SER A 119 19.73 -19.80 30.01
N GLN A 120 18.95 -19.63 31.09
CA GLN A 120 17.89 -18.61 31.17
C GLN A 120 18.45 -17.20 31.01
N ARG A 121 19.60 -16.91 31.64
CA ARG A 121 20.27 -15.59 31.52
C ARG A 121 20.79 -15.33 30.11
N CYS A 122 21.41 -16.32 29.48
CA CYS A 122 21.83 -16.23 28.08
C CYS A 122 20.63 -16.00 27.14
N ALA A 123 19.57 -16.79 27.29
CA ALA A 123 18.36 -16.65 26.47
C ALA A 123 17.72 -15.26 26.65
N SER A 124 17.66 -14.75 27.88
CA SER A 124 17.15 -13.40 28.17
C SER A 124 18.00 -12.30 27.54
N GLN A 125 19.34 -12.45 27.53
CA GLN A 125 20.23 -11.51 26.85
C GLN A 125 20.02 -11.51 25.34
N VAL A 126 19.87 -12.68 24.72
CA VAL A 126 19.60 -12.79 23.27
C VAL A 126 18.27 -12.12 22.91
N VAL A 127 17.23 -12.32 23.72
CA VAL A 127 15.93 -11.64 23.55
C VAL A 127 16.08 -10.12 23.65
N SER A 128 16.81 -9.63 24.66
CA SER A 128 17.07 -8.19 24.82
C SER A 128 17.80 -7.61 23.62
N GLN A 129 18.84 -8.27 23.12
CA GLN A 129 19.60 -7.80 21.97
C GLN A 129 18.76 -7.79 20.69
N ALA A 130 17.88 -8.77 20.50
CA ALA A 130 16.96 -8.80 19.37
C ALA A 130 15.93 -7.65 19.42
N LEU A 131 15.46 -7.28 20.63
CA LEU A 131 14.63 -6.09 20.84
C LEU A 131 15.38 -4.80 20.52
N ASP A 132 16.62 -4.68 21.00
CA ASP A 132 17.45 -3.48 20.84
C ASP A 132 17.88 -3.22 19.38
N LEU A 133 17.98 -4.27 18.55
CA LEU A 133 18.30 -4.15 17.13
C LEU A 133 17.15 -3.56 16.28
N GLY A 134 16.00 -3.22 16.88
CA GLY A 134 14.90 -2.59 16.16
C GLY A 134 14.28 -3.48 15.09
N MET A 135 14.38 -4.80 15.25
CA MET A 135 13.90 -5.80 14.26
C MET A 135 12.39 -5.73 13.98
N TYR A 136 11.66 -4.95 14.77
CA TYR A 136 10.21 -4.71 14.66
C TYR A 136 9.85 -3.53 13.76
N ASP A 137 10.81 -2.63 13.47
CA ASP A 137 10.61 -1.46 12.60
C ASP A 137 11.29 -1.67 11.24
N LEU A 138 11.60 -2.92 10.91
CA LEU A 138 12.28 -3.30 9.68
C LEU A 138 11.46 -2.93 8.44
N ILE A 139 10.12 -3.06 8.52
CA ILE A 139 9.24 -2.66 7.42
C ILE A 139 9.27 -1.16 7.22
N GLU A 140 9.16 -0.35 8.28
CA GLU A 140 9.19 1.11 8.18
C GLU A 140 10.55 1.57 7.64
N SER A 141 11.65 1.09 8.21
CA SER A 141 13.00 1.48 7.78
C SER A 141 13.30 1.10 6.32
N TYR A 142 12.85 -0.07 5.88
CA TYR A 142 13.04 -0.53 4.50
C TYR A 142 12.11 0.19 3.52
N MET A 143 10.84 0.38 3.89
CA MET A 143 9.88 1.10 3.07
C MET A 143 10.23 2.58 2.99
N ASP A 144 10.77 3.22 4.02
CA ASP A 144 11.25 4.61 3.94
C ASP A 144 12.33 4.78 2.87
N CYS A 145 13.23 3.81 2.73
CA CYS A 145 14.27 3.86 1.70
C CYS A 145 13.72 3.59 0.30
N LEU A 146 12.78 2.65 0.17
CA LEU A 146 12.22 2.26 -1.12
C LEU A 146 11.10 3.19 -1.60
N GLU A 147 10.21 3.63 -0.71
CA GLU A 147 9.14 4.59 -1.02
C GLU A 147 9.76 5.85 -1.62
N VAL A 148 10.91 6.34 -1.14
CA VAL A 148 11.56 7.49 -1.80
C VAL A 148 11.92 7.22 -3.25
N TYR A 149 12.54 6.07 -3.56
CA TYR A 149 12.88 5.72 -4.94
C TYR A 149 11.63 5.55 -5.80
N PHE A 150 10.64 4.84 -5.27
CA PHE A 150 9.41 4.57 -5.98
C PHE A 150 8.54 5.80 -6.15
N ASP A 151 8.43 6.67 -5.15
CA ASP A 151 7.73 7.95 -5.19
C ASP A 151 8.37 8.86 -6.24
N ILE A 152 9.71 8.87 -6.39
CA ILE A 152 10.37 9.58 -7.47
C ILE A 152 9.96 9.01 -8.84
N GLN A 153 10.02 7.68 -9.02
CA GLN A 153 9.65 7.05 -10.29
C GLN A 153 8.16 7.26 -10.62
N ILE A 154 7.32 7.12 -9.61
CA ILE A 154 5.88 7.34 -9.66
C ILE A 154 5.56 8.81 -9.93
N ALA A 155 6.27 9.77 -9.34
CA ALA A 155 6.07 11.19 -9.60
C ALA A 155 6.55 11.58 -11.01
N MET A 156 7.72 11.09 -11.43
CA MET A 156 8.27 11.36 -12.77
C MET A 156 7.37 10.81 -13.87
N ARG A 157 6.86 9.59 -13.72
CA ARG A 157 5.98 8.93 -14.70
C ARG A 157 4.52 9.31 -14.54
N GLY A 158 4.08 9.59 -13.31
CA GLY A 158 2.74 10.08 -13.01
C GLY A 158 2.51 11.50 -13.52
N ALA A 159 3.56 12.31 -13.62
CA ALA A 159 3.47 13.59 -14.34
C ALA A 159 3.04 13.40 -15.82
N GLU A 160 3.36 12.26 -16.44
CA GLU A 160 2.90 11.91 -17.80
C GLU A 160 1.40 11.56 -17.82
N LEU A 161 0.77 11.29 -16.67
CA LEU A 161 -0.68 11.08 -16.55
C LEU A 161 -1.47 12.40 -16.40
N MET A 162 -0.80 13.51 -16.05
CA MET A 162 -1.45 14.81 -15.91
C MET A 162 -1.78 15.41 -17.29
N PRO A 163 -2.81 16.29 -17.39
CA PRO A 163 -3.14 17.02 -18.62
C PRO A 163 -2.01 17.88 -19.16
#